data_AF-A0A0E0FU74-F1
#
_entry.id   AF-A0A0E0FU74-F1
#
_cell.length_a   1.000
_cell.length_b   1.000
_cell.length_c   1.000
_cell.angle_alpha   90.00
_cell.angle_beta   90.00
_cell.angle_gamma   90.00
#
_symmetry.space_group_name_H-M   'P 1'
#
loop_
_entity.id
_entity.type
_entity.pdbx_description
1 polymer ?
#
loop_
_entity_poly.entity_id
_entity_poly.type
_entity_poly.pdbx_seq_one_letter_code
_entity_poly.pdbx_strand_id
1 'polypeptide(L)'
;MGAADKGSGVQFEDFLPSMARKLGVEGLIEELCKGFELLMDPGAGKITFRSLKRNAAMLGLGELRDDELSEMMREGDLDGDGALDQMEFCVLMVRLSPELMQDESHRAFQC
;
A
#
# COMPACT_ATOMS: atom_id res chain seq x y z
N MET A 1 13.86 11.17 -30.86
CA MET A 1 13.52 12.24 -29.90
C MET A 1 12.35 11.71 -29.09
N GLY A 2 12.60 11.15 -27.90
CA GLY A 2 12.18 11.77 -26.63
C GLY A 2 10.65 11.66 -26.47
N ALA A 3 10.11 10.82 -25.59
CA ALA A 3 10.30 10.93 -24.16
C ALA A 3 10.32 9.55 -23.48
N ALA A 4 11.28 9.39 -22.58
CA ALA A 4 11.23 8.38 -21.53
C ALA A 4 10.19 8.86 -20.51
N ASP A 5 9.06 8.16 -20.42
CA ASP A 5 8.23 8.23 -19.23
C ASP A 5 8.88 7.32 -18.18
N LYS A 6 9.76 7.92 -17.38
CA LYS A 6 10.34 7.33 -16.18
C LYS A 6 9.33 7.51 -15.05
N GLY A 7 8.22 6.79 -15.13
CA GLY A 7 7.40 6.50 -13.97
C GLY A 7 8.12 5.47 -13.11
N SER A 8 9.00 5.92 -12.21
CA SER A 8 9.49 5.10 -11.10
C SER A 8 8.33 4.87 -10.12
N GLY A 9 7.29 4.17 -10.57
CA GLY A 9 6.27 3.61 -9.69
C GLY A 9 6.89 2.39 -9.03
N VAL A 10 6.84 2.35 -7.70
CA VAL A 10 7.02 1.10 -6.96
C VAL A 10 6.18 0.05 -7.68
N GLN A 11 6.82 -0.96 -8.29
CA GLN A 11 6.11 -2.13 -8.81
C GLN A 11 5.71 -2.96 -7.60
N PHE A 12 4.72 -2.46 -6.87
CA PHE A 12 3.98 -3.27 -5.94
C PHE A 12 3.22 -4.25 -6.82
N GLU A 13 3.66 -5.51 -6.86
CA GLU A 13 2.84 -6.55 -7.47
C GLU A 13 1.51 -6.55 -6.74
N ASP A 14 0.46 -6.20 -7.46
CA ASP A 14 -0.85 -5.99 -6.87
C ASP A 14 -1.49 -7.34 -6.55
N PHE A 15 -1.14 -7.86 -5.37
CA PHE A 15 -1.69 -9.10 -4.88
C PHE A 15 -3.03 -8.89 -4.16
N LEU A 16 -3.45 -7.64 -3.90
CA LEU A 16 -4.67 -7.33 -3.16
C LEU A 16 -5.95 -7.84 -3.87
N PRO A 17 -6.13 -7.72 -5.20
CA PRO A 17 -7.29 -8.26 -5.91
C PRO A 17 -7.35 -9.79 -5.84
N SER A 18 -6.18 -10.43 -5.90
CA SER A 18 -6.08 -11.89 -5.80
C SER A 18 -6.42 -12.39 -4.39
N MET A 19 -6.01 -11.64 -3.37
CA MET A 19 -6.35 -11.88 -1.96
C MET A 19 -7.83 -11.60 -1.70
N ALA A 20 -8.36 -10.45 -2.15
CA ALA A 20 -9.77 -10.09 -2.03
C ALA A 20 -10.70 -11.14 -2.66
N ARG A 21 -10.33 -11.67 -3.84
CA ARG A 21 -11.10 -12.71 -4.53
C ARG A 21 -11.06 -14.06 -3.82
N LYS A 22 -9.95 -14.40 -3.15
CA LYS A 22 -9.78 -15.68 -2.45
C LYS A 22 -10.31 -15.67 -1.01
N LEU A 23 -10.09 -14.57 -0.31
CA LEU A 23 -10.34 -14.41 1.13
C LEU A 23 -11.60 -13.59 1.42
N GLY A 24 -12.15 -12.89 0.43
CA GLY A 24 -13.22 -11.92 0.62
C GLY A 24 -12.71 -10.59 1.19
N VAL A 25 -13.63 -9.62 1.32
CA VAL A 25 -13.33 -8.29 1.88
C VAL A 25 -12.86 -8.39 3.33
N GLU A 26 -13.51 -9.25 4.13
CA GLU A 26 -13.18 -9.46 5.54
C GLU A 26 -11.77 -10.04 5.71
N GLY A 27 -11.43 -11.07 4.93
CA GLY A 27 -10.09 -11.66 4.97
C GLY A 27 -9.00 -10.75 4.42
N LEU A 28 -9.31 -9.89 3.43
CA LEU A 28 -8.39 -8.85 2.99
C LEU A 28 -8.09 -7.85 4.11
N ILE A 29 -9.13 -7.39 4.83
CA ILE A 29 -8.97 -6.47 5.97
C ILE A 29 -8.10 -7.12 7.05
N GLU A 30 -8.33 -8.39 7.38
CA GLU A 30 -7.48 -9.11 8.35
C GLU A 30 -6.00 -9.19 7.92
N GLU A 31 -5.72 -9.49 6.65
CA GLU A 31 -4.34 -9.53 6.15
C GLU A 31 -3.69 -8.15 6.15
N LEU A 32 -4.44 -7.09 5.80
CA LEU A 32 -3.96 -5.71 5.91
C LEU A 32 -3.67 -5.32 7.36
N CYS A 33 -4.53 -5.70 8.31
CA CYS A 33 -4.31 -5.50 9.74
C CYS A 33 -3.05 -6.22 10.23
N LYS A 34 -2.83 -7.48 9.82
CA LYS A 34 -1.61 -8.22 10.15
C LYS A 34 -0.37 -7.56 9.54
N GLY A 35 -0.47 -7.11 8.28
CA GLY A 35 0.59 -6.35 7.62
C GLY A 35 0.91 -5.04 8.37
N PHE A 36 -0.11 -4.33 8.83
CA PHE A 36 0.03 -3.14 9.66
C PHE A 36 0.75 -3.47 10.97
N GLU A 37 0.32 -4.51 11.70
CA GLU A 37 0.97 -4.93 12.94
C GLU A 37 2.45 -5.33 12.77
N LEU A 38 2.81 -5.87 11.60
CA LEU A 38 4.19 -6.19 11.26
C LEU A 38 5.02 -4.95 10.92
N LEU A 39 4.40 -3.90 10.37
CA LEU A 39 5.07 -2.67 9.95
C LEU A 39 5.08 -1.58 11.03
N MET A 40 4.11 -1.59 11.94
CA MET A 40 3.91 -0.55 12.94
C MET A 40 5.03 -0.49 13.99
N ASP A 41 5.23 0.69 14.55
CA ASP A 41 6.09 0.88 15.70
C ASP A 41 5.31 0.52 16.98
N PRO A 42 5.76 -0.45 17.80
CA PRO A 42 5.05 -0.85 19.02
C PRO A 42 4.97 0.26 20.07
N GLY A 43 5.89 1.22 20.05
CA GLY A 43 5.91 2.35 20.98
C GLY A 43 5.02 3.51 20.53
N ALA A 44 4.88 3.73 19.22
CA ALA A 44 4.02 4.78 18.68
C ALA A 44 2.57 4.31 18.45
N GLY A 45 2.34 3.01 18.26
CA GLY A 45 1.04 2.49 17.84
C GLY A 45 0.70 2.78 16.37
N LYS A 46 1.66 3.32 15.61
CA LYS A 46 1.52 3.74 14.21
C LYS A 46 2.74 3.34 13.39
N ILE A 47 2.61 3.27 12.07
CA ILE A 47 3.75 3.06 11.17
C ILE A 47 4.49 4.38 11.02
N THR A 48 5.69 4.48 11.59
CA THR A 48 6.58 5.63 11.40
C THR A 48 7.52 5.37 10.22
N PHE A 49 8.08 6.41 9.61
CA PHE A 49 9.08 6.27 8.54
C PHE A 49 10.22 5.29 8.91
N ARG A 50 10.70 5.35 10.16
CA ARG A 50 11.74 4.46 10.67
C ARG A 50 11.26 3.01 10.77
N SER A 51 10.05 2.80 11.28
CA SER A 51 9.46 1.47 11.41
C SER A 51 9.17 0.85 10.06
N LEU A 52 8.58 1.63 9.15
CA LEU A 52 8.33 1.24 7.76
C LEU A 52 9.64 0.82 7.09
N LYS A 53 10.70 1.64 7.14
CA LYS A 53 12.00 1.30 6.54
C LYS A 53 12.58 0.00 7.10
N ARG A 54 12.54 -0.17 8.42
CA ARG A 54 13.09 -1.35 9.10
C ARG A 54 12.30 -2.62 8.76
N ASN A 55 10.99 -2.55 8.84
CA ASN A 55 10.11 -3.70 8.71
C ASN A 55 9.87 -4.05 7.22
N ALA A 56 9.82 -3.06 6.33
CA ALA A 56 9.83 -3.29 4.88
C ALA A 56 11.09 -4.03 4.42
N ALA A 57 12.26 -3.70 4.99
CA ALA A 57 13.49 -4.45 4.74
C ALA A 57 13.39 -5.92 5.18
N MET A 58 12.68 -6.21 6.29
CA MET A 58 12.44 -7.59 6.74
C MET A 58 11.46 -8.36 5.85
N LEU A 59 10.50 -7.67 5.22
CA LEU A 59 9.52 -8.26 4.30
C LEU A 59 10.05 -8.43 2.87
N GLY A 60 11.35 -8.17 2.64
CA GLY A 60 11.94 -8.28 1.31
C GLY A 60 11.64 -7.08 0.39
N LEU A 61 11.00 -6.02 0.93
CA LEU A 61 10.78 -4.74 0.27
C LEU A 61 11.97 -3.78 0.49
N GLY A 62 13.13 -4.29 0.93
CA GLY A 62 14.31 -3.51 1.32
C GLY A 62 15.03 -2.77 0.19
N GLU A 63 14.60 -2.98 -1.06
CA GLU A 63 15.09 -2.21 -2.23
C GLU A 63 14.42 -0.84 -2.34
N LEU A 64 13.41 -0.53 -1.50
CA LEU A 64 12.78 0.78 -1.46
C LEU A 64 13.75 1.84 -0.91
N ARG A 65 13.93 2.91 -1.68
CA ARG A 65 14.79 4.04 -1.31
C ARG A 65 14.09 4.92 -0.28
N ASP A 66 14.88 5.67 0.48
CA ASP A 66 14.36 6.65 1.46
C ASP A 66 13.39 7.66 0.83
N ASP A 67 13.63 8.03 -0.43
CA ASP A 67 12.76 8.92 -1.20
C ASP A 67 11.39 8.26 -1.50
N GLU A 68 11.38 6.98 -1.87
CA GLU A 68 10.15 6.23 -2.17
C GLU A 68 9.34 5.98 -0.91
N LEU A 69 10.00 5.61 0.20
CA LEU A 69 9.36 5.48 1.50
C LEU A 69 8.77 6.81 1.98
N SER A 70 9.47 7.92 1.73
CA SER A 70 8.99 9.26 2.09
C SER A 70 7.76 9.64 1.28
N GLU A 71 7.73 9.27 0.00
CA GLU A 71 6.59 9.50 -0.87
C GLU A 71 5.38 8.64 -0.48
N MET A 72 5.60 7.37 -0.11
CA MET A 72 4.54 6.49 0.43
C MET A 72 3.95 7.04 1.74
N MET A 73 4.80 7.52 2.65
CA MET A 73 4.34 8.16 3.89
C MET A 73 3.53 9.40 3.57
N ARG A 74 4.02 10.29 2.71
CA ARG A 74 3.33 11.53 2.33
C ARG A 74 1.98 11.29 1.65
N GLU A 75 1.85 10.21 0.89
CA GLU A 75 0.61 9.86 0.19
C GLU A 75 -0.43 9.23 1.12
N GLY A 76 0.02 8.53 2.16
CA GLY A 76 -0.85 7.83 3.11
C GLY A 76 -1.21 8.65 4.35
N ASP A 77 -0.34 9.57 4.74
CA ASP A 77 -0.50 10.45 5.91
C ASP A 77 -1.53 11.53 5.58
N LEU A 78 -2.78 11.29 6.01
CA LEU A 78 -3.92 12.17 5.74
C LEU A 78 -4.08 13.23 6.83
N ASP A 79 -3.65 12.92 8.06
CA ASP A 79 -3.72 13.82 9.21
C ASP A 79 -2.48 14.74 9.34
N GLY A 80 -1.38 14.42 8.66
CA GLY A 80 -0.13 15.17 8.63
C GLY A 80 0.73 14.98 9.88
N ASP A 81 0.53 13.90 10.65
CA ASP A 81 1.28 13.65 11.89
C ASP A 81 2.66 12.99 11.66
N GLY A 82 2.97 12.63 10.40
CA GLY A 82 4.22 12.00 10.00
C GLY A 82 4.28 10.49 10.29
N ALA A 83 3.15 9.88 10.62
CA ALA A 83 2.96 8.45 10.80
C ALA A 83 1.74 7.98 10.00
N LEU A 84 1.63 6.66 9.77
CA LEU A 84 0.41 6.07 9.21
C LEU A 84 -0.30 5.31 10.31
N ASP A 85 -1.55 5.66 10.56
CA ASP A 85 -2.45 4.84 11.35
C ASP A 85 -2.97 3.63 10.56
N GLN A 86 -3.71 2.76 11.23
CA GLN A 86 -4.25 1.54 10.62
C GLN A 86 -5.23 1.83 9.48
N MET A 87 -6.02 2.89 9.60
CA MET A 87 -7.00 3.29 8.59
C MET A 87 -6.29 3.87 7.37
N GLU A 88 -5.34 4.78 7.58
CA GLU A 88 -4.50 5.41 6.57
C GLU A 88 -3.70 4.38 5.78
N PHE A 89 -3.11 3.41 6.47
CA PHE A 89 -2.42 2.29 5.82
C PHE A 89 -3.35 1.45 4.93
N CYS A 90 -4.53 1.09 5.45
CA CYS A 90 -5.52 0.35 4.68
C CYS A 90 -5.98 1.14 3.44
N VAL A 91 -6.25 2.44 3.61
CA VAL A 91 -6.65 3.33 2.51
C VAL A 91 -5.53 3.45 1.48
N LEU A 92 -4.28 3.64 1.90
CA LEU A 92 -3.11 3.68 1.02
C LEU A 92 -3.01 2.39 0.19
N MET A 93 -3.09 1.22 0.84
CA MET A 93 -3.01 -0.08 0.16
C MET A 93 -4.13 -0.27 -0.86
N VAL A 94 -5.37 0.10 -0.52
CA VAL A 94 -6.50 0.03 -1.46
C VAL A 94 -6.34 1.04 -2.60
N ARG A 95 -5.81 2.24 -2.35
CA ARG A 95 -5.55 3.26 -3.39
C ARG A 95 -4.43 2.85 -4.34
N LEU A 96 -3.42 2.13 -3.84
CA LEU A 96 -2.34 1.56 -4.65
C LEU A 96 -2.76 0.32 -5.43
N SER A 97 -3.94 -0.25 -5.16
CA SER A 97 -4.56 -1.30 -5.97
C SER A 97 -5.63 -0.70 -6.89
N PRO A 98 -5.26 -0.21 -8.08
CA PRO A 98 -6.23 0.28 -9.05
C PRO A 98 -7.18 -0.82 -9.52
N GLU A 99 -6.79 -2.09 -9.45
CA GLU A 99 -7.63 -3.23 -9.82
C GLU A 99 -8.83 -3.41 -8.89
N LEU A 100 -8.71 -3.10 -7.60
CA LEU A 100 -9.84 -3.06 -6.65
C LEU A 100 -10.79 -1.87 -6.91
N MET A 101 -10.33 -0.84 -7.60
CA MET A 101 -11.17 0.30 -8.07
C MET A 101 -11.63 0.19 -9.53
N GLN A 102 -11.13 -0.79 -10.31
CA GLN A 102 -11.42 -0.92 -11.74
C GLN A 102 -12.54 -1.92 -12.07
N ASP A 103 -13.14 -2.61 -11.10
CA ASP A 103 -14.10 -3.69 -11.40
C ASP A 103 -15.53 -3.23 -11.73
N GLU A 104 -15.73 -2.02 -12.28
CA GLU A 104 -17.03 -1.61 -12.86
C GLU A 104 -16.86 -0.79 -14.15
N SER A 105 -15.94 -1.17 -15.05
CA SER A 105 -15.89 -0.53 -16.39
C SER A 105 -15.68 -1.47 -17.59
N HIS A 106 -15.77 -2.80 -17.40
CA HIS A 106 -15.63 -3.75 -18.52
C HIS A 106 -16.67 -4.88 -18.59
N ARG A 107 -17.89 -4.71 -18.07
CA ARG A 107 -18.99 -5.68 -18.31
C ARG A 107 -20.33 -5.11 -18.79
N ALA A 108 -20.38 -3.88 -19.31
CA ALA A 108 -21.66 -3.27 -19.70
C ALA A 108 -21.84 -2.90 -21.20
N PHE A 109 -20.93 -3.23 -22.12
CA PHE A 109 -21.14 -2.97 -23.57
C PHE A 109 -20.68 -4.09 -24.49
N GLN A 110 -21.01 -5.33 -24.14
CA GLN A 110 -21.12 -6.40 -25.13
C GLN A 110 -22.42 -7.17 -24.92
N CYS A 111 -23.53 -6.45 -25.11
CA CYS A 111 -24.75 -7.02 -25.67
C CYS A 111 -24.82 -6.61 -27.14
#